data_AF-A0A967M8C6-F1
#
_entry.id   AF-A0A967M8C6-F1
#
_cell.length_a   1.000
_cell.length_b   1.000
_cell.length_c   1.000
_cell.angle_alpha   90.00
_cell.angle_beta   90.00
_cell.angle_gamma   90.00
#
_symmetry.space_group_name_H-M   'P 1'
#
loop_
_entity.id
_entity.type
_entity.pdbx_description
1 polymer ?
#
loop_
_entity_poly.entity_id
_entity_poly.type
_entity_poly.pdbx_seq_one_letter_code
_entity_poly.pdbx_strand_id
1 'polypeptide(L)'
;SHRAHGSTGQCQDPGRVFKGKKMAGHMGNERVTAQNLEVVSTDGDAGIVLVKGAVPGSREGWVLVRDAVKQPQPEDAPFPGATKGGAAAEAAADDAAEDDAVAEEKSEDVKNEE
;
A
#
# COMPACT_ATOMS: atom_id res chain seq x y z
N SER A 1 -3.07 44.30 17.73
CA SER A 1 -2.01 43.52 17.03
C SER A 1 -1.86 42.09 17.52
N HIS A 2 -2.38 41.70 18.68
CA HIS A 2 -2.15 40.36 19.28
C HIS A 2 -2.41 39.15 18.37
N ARG A 3 -3.26 39.28 17.34
CA ARG A 3 -3.50 38.25 16.31
C ARG A 3 -3.58 38.82 14.87
N ALA A 4 -2.96 39.96 14.61
CA ALA A 4 -3.00 40.60 13.27
C ALA A 4 -1.92 40.02 12.34
N HIS A 5 -2.21 39.92 11.04
CA HIS A 5 -1.24 39.43 10.05
C HIS A 5 -0.08 40.39 9.75
N GLY A 6 -0.22 41.67 10.10
CA GLY A 6 0.78 42.68 9.79
C GLY A 6 0.74 43.12 8.32
N SER A 7 1.87 43.58 7.78
CA SER A 7 1.93 44.08 6.40
C SER A 7 1.86 42.94 5.38
N THR A 8 1.01 43.10 4.36
CA THR A 8 0.76 42.10 3.33
C THR A 8 1.56 42.35 2.04
N GLY A 9 2.01 43.59 1.80
CA GLY A 9 2.64 44.01 0.54
C GLY A 9 3.68 45.13 0.70
N GLN A 10 4.33 45.48 -0.41
CA GLN A 10 5.29 46.58 -0.51
C GLN A 10 4.61 47.87 -0.99
N CYS A 11 5.30 49.01 -0.87
CA CYS A 11 4.76 50.34 -1.19
C CYS A 11 4.66 50.60 -2.72
N GLN A 12 5.75 51.02 -3.39
CA GLN A 12 5.71 51.43 -4.80
C GLN A 12 5.76 50.26 -5.79
N ASP A 13 6.78 49.40 -5.73
CA ASP A 13 6.94 48.27 -6.65
C ASP A 13 6.98 46.97 -5.85
N PRO A 14 6.11 45.97 -6.11
CA PRO A 14 5.17 45.77 -7.24
C PRO A 14 3.73 46.30 -7.03
N GLY A 15 3.47 47.13 -6.01
CA GLY A 15 2.16 47.76 -5.77
C GLY A 15 0.97 46.80 -5.56
N ARG A 16 1.24 45.52 -5.28
CA ARG A 16 0.22 44.48 -5.12
C ARG A 16 0.67 43.40 -4.13
N VAL A 17 -0.31 42.65 -3.62
CA VAL A 17 -0.04 41.43 -2.86
C VAL A 17 0.26 40.28 -3.83
N PHE A 18 1.32 39.50 -3.57
CA PHE A 18 1.65 38.34 -4.38
C PHE A 18 0.59 37.22 -4.26
N LYS A 19 0.30 36.55 -5.37
CA LYS A 19 -0.58 35.36 -5.37
C LYS A 19 0.05 34.26 -4.50
N GLY A 20 -0.79 33.55 -3.74
CA GLY A 20 -0.33 32.53 -2.80
C GLY A 20 0.23 33.08 -1.48
N LYS A 21 0.15 34.41 -1.25
CA LYS A 21 0.44 34.98 0.08
C LYS A 21 -0.47 34.32 1.11
N LYS A 22 0.12 33.80 2.18
CA LYS A 22 -0.61 33.17 3.30
C LYS A 22 -1.49 34.22 3.97
N MET A 23 -2.80 33.98 3.95
CA MET A 23 -3.84 34.79 4.56
C MET A 23 -4.80 33.86 5.32
N ALA A 24 -5.62 34.39 6.21
CA ALA A 24 -6.69 33.62 6.82
C ALA A 24 -7.64 33.03 5.75
N GLY A 25 -8.15 31.84 6.00
CA GLY A 25 -9.02 31.10 5.08
C GLY A 25 -9.55 29.82 5.71
N HIS A 26 -10.26 29.03 4.90
CA HIS A 26 -10.74 27.71 5.31
C HIS A 26 -9.55 26.77 5.56
N MET A 27 -9.51 26.15 6.74
CA MET A 27 -8.48 25.19 7.12
C MET A 27 -9.11 23.81 7.33
N GLY A 28 -8.48 22.76 6.80
CA GLY A 28 -9.00 21.39 6.84
C GLY A 28 -9.97 21.07 5.69
N ASN A 29 -10.70 19.96 5.82
CA ASN A 29 -11.52 19.36 4.76
C ASN A 29 -10.75 19.17 3.43
N GLU A 30 -9.48 18.81 3.53
CA GLU A 30 -8.62 18.52 2.40
C GLU A 30 -8.16 17.06 2.47
N ARG A 31 -8.07 16.41 1.31
CA ARG A 31 -7.57 15.04 1.22
C ARG A 31 -6.05 15.02 1.37
N VAL A 32 -5.59 14.67 2.56
CA VAL A 32 -4.17 14.52 2.88
C VAL A 32 -3.77 13.04 2.99
N THR A 33 -2.49 12.72 2.79
CA THR A 33 -1.95 11.36 2.91
C THR A 33 -0.76 11.36 3.86
N ALA A 34 -0.82 10.57 4.92
CA ALA A 34 0.35 10.23 5.72
C ALA A 34 1.13 9.12 5.00
N GLN A 35 2.43 9.34 4.75
CA GLN A 35 3.27 8.43 3.98
C GLN A 35 4.15 7.60 4.92
N ASN A 36 4.47 6.37 4.50
CA ASN A 36 5.41 5.47 5.18
C ASN A 36 5.04 5.17 6.66
N LEU A 37 3.75 4.93 6.92
CA LEU A 37 3.32 4.41 8.21
C LEU A 37 3.61 2.90 8.29
N GLU A 38 4.09 2.46 9.44
CA GLU A 38 4.41 1.06 9.71
C GLU A 38 3.15 0.29 10.15
N VAL A 39 2.92 -0.88 9.57
CA VAL A 39 1.87 -1.82 10.01
C VAL A 39 2.50 -2.75 11.04
N VAL A 40 1.97 -2.73 12.27
CA VAL A 40 2.54 -3.51 13.39
C VAL A 40 1.98 -4.92 13.41
N SER A 41 0.68 -5.06 13.18
CA SER A 41 0.01 -6.35 13.11
C SER A 41 -1.28 -6.26 12.32
N THR A 42 -1.70 -7.41 11.80
CA THR A 42 -2.97 -7.59 11.10
C THR A 42 -3.72 -8.75 11.76
N ASP A 43 -4.99 -8.53 12.05
CA ASP A 43 -5.91 -9.56 12.52
C ASP A 43 -6.89 -9.88 11.39
N GLY A 44 -6.70 -11.05 10.77
CA GLY A 44 -7.52 -11.51 9.67
C GLY A 44 -8.94 -11.88 10.08
N ASP A 45 -9.16 -12.31 11.31
CA ASP A 45 -10.46 -12.77 11.79
C ASP A 45 -11.34 -11.59 12.20
N ALA A 46 -10.77 -10.63 12.93
CA ALA A 46 -11.45 -9.40 13.31
C ALA A 46 -11.51 -8.36 12.17
N GLY A 47 -10.69 -8.51 11.12
CA GLY A 47 -10.60 -7.56 10.01
C GLY A 47 -9.97 -6.23 10.42
N ILE A 48 -9.04 -6.25 11.38
CA ILE A 48 -8.41 -5.06 11.97
C ILE A 48 -6.95 -4.96 11.52
N VAL A 49 -6.50 -3.75 11.20
CA VAL A 49 -5.10 -3.43 10.88
C VAL A 49 -4.56 -2.44 11.90
N LEU A 50 -3.46 -2.80 12.57
CA LEU A 50 -2.81 -1.95 13.56
C LEU A 50 -1.69 -1.16 12.89
N VAL A 51 -1.86 0.16 12.82
CA VAL A 51 -0.91 1.08 12.21
C VAL A 51 -0.23 1.90 13.30
N LYS A 52 1.10 2.00 13.21
CA LYS A 52 1.90 2.84 14.10
C LYS A 52 1.90 4.27 13.59
N GLY A 53 1.24 5.16 14.33
CA GLY A 53 1.24 6.60 14.08
C GLY A 53 -0.16 7.20 14.03
N ALA A 54 -0.26 8.39 13.45
CA ALA A 54 -1.51 9.13 13.33
C ALA A 54 -2.11 8.99 11.92
N VAL A 55 -3.42 8.76 11.87
CA VAL A 55 -4.21 8.75 10.62
C VAL A 55 -4.95 10.09 10.51
N PRO A 56 -4.95 10.73 9.33
CA PRO A 56 -5.65 12.00 9.15
C PRO A 56 -7.17 11.81 9.22
N GLY A 57 -7.84 12.68 9.96
CA GLY A 57 -9.30 12.67 10.12
C GLY A 57 -9.74 12.32 11.54
N SER A 58 -11.05 12.31 11.75
CA SER A 58 -11.67 11.82 12.99
C SER A 58 -11.75 10.29 12.99
N ARG A 59 -12.01 9.71 14.17
CA ARG A 59 -12.37 8.30 14.30
C ARG A 59 -13.61 8.00 13.43
N GLU A 60 -13.73 6.75 12.97
CA GLU A 60 -14.85 6.25 12.14
C GLU A 60 -14.96 6.87 10.74
N GLY A 61 -13.98 7.68 10.32
CA GLY A 61 -13.89 8.20 8.95
C GLY A 61 -13.41 7.15 7.95
N TRP A 62 -13.75 7.37 6.68
CA TRP A 62 -13.24 6.56 5.58
C TRP A 62 -11.78 6.90 5.27
N VAL A 63 -10.95 5.87 5.14
CA VAL A 63 -9.53 6.00 4.83
C VAL A 63 -9.19 5.13 3.64
N LEU A 64 -8.30 5.61 2.78
CA LEU A 64 -7.76 4.86 1.66
C LEU A 64 -6.34 4.42 2.00
N VAL A 65 -6.13 3.11 2.10
CA VAL A 65 -4.83 2.49 2.35
C VAL A 65 -4.25 2.01 1.02
N ARG A 66 -2.96 2.26 0.82
CA ARG A 66 -2.17 1.86 -0.37
C ARG A 66 -0.77 1.51 0.07
N ASP A 67 -0.09 0.72 -0.75
CA ASP A 67 1.32 0.41 -0.56
C ASP A 67 2.19 1.67 -0.58
N ALA A 68 3.28 1.62 0.18
CA ALA A 68 4.20 2.73 0.32
C ALA A 68 5.01 2.90 -0.97
N VAL A 69 4.94 4.09 -1.58
CA VAL A 69 5.71 4.39 -2.81
C VAL A 69 7.19 4.60 -2.53
N LYS A 70 7.54 5.04 -1.31
CA LYS A 70 8.91 5.43 -0.93
C LYS A 70 9.69 4.32 -0.22
N GLN A 71 9.03 3.23 0.16
CA GLN A 71 9.66 2.09 0.79
C GLN A 71 9.42 0.86 -0.09
N PRO A 72 10.42 -0.01 -0.25
CA PRO A 72 10.23 -1.25 -0.99
C PRO A 72 9.18 -2.11 -0.28
N GLN A 73 8.43 -2.88 -1.07
CA GLN A 73 7.55 -3.91 -0.53
C GLN A 73 8.43 -4.96 0.19
N PRO A 74 8.02 -5.46 1.36
CA PRO A 74 8.71 -6.59 1.98
C PRO A 74 8.68 -7.80 1.04
N GLU A 75 9.78 -8.55 0.99
CA GLU A 75 9.97 -9.69 0.08
C GLU A 75 8.95 -10.81 0.33
N ASP A 76 8.45 -10.92 1.56
CA ASP A 76 7.52 -11.96 1.99
C ASP A 76 6.04 -11.66 1.69
N ALA A 77 5.72 -10.49 1.12
CA ALA A 77 4.33 -10.11 0.86
C ALA A 77 3.82 -10.67 -0.49
N PRO A 78 2.68 -11.38 -0.51
CA PRO A 78 2.16 -11.97 -1.73
C PRO A 78 1.64 -10.91 -2.71
N PHE A 79 2.01 -11.03 -4.00
CA PHE A 79 1.52 -10.21 -5.10
C PHE A 79 0.60 -11.03 -5.99
N PRO A 80 -0.62 -10.58 -6.37
CA PRO A 80 -1.24 -9.26 -6.18
C PRO A 80 -1.98 -9.07 -4.84
N GLY A 81 -2.04 -10.10 -3.99
CA GLY A 81 -2.60 -10.05 -2.66
C GLY A 81 -3.03 -11.43 -2.15
N ALA A 82 -3.02 -11.63 -0.83
CA ALA A 82 -3.52 -12.86 -0.22
C ALA A 82 -5.06 -12.89 -0.30
N THR A 83 -5.62 -13.81 -1.09
CA THR A 83 -7.07 -14.04 -1.07
C THR A 83 -7.42 -15.03 0.03
N LYS A 84 -8.44 -14.73 0.85
CA LYS A 84 -8.92 -15.64 1.92
C LYS A 84 -9.45 -16.99 1.39
N GLY A 85 -9.58 -17.14 0.07
CA GLY A 85 -9.92 -18.42 -0.60
C GLY A 85 -8.77 -19.00 -1.44
N GLY A 86 -7.57 -18.41 -1.41
CA GLY A 86 -6.44 -18.75 -2.28
C GLY A 86 -5.51 -19.83 -1.78
N ALA A 87 -5.71 -20.36 -0.58
CA ALA A 87 -4.96 -21.53 -0.10
C ALA A 87 -5.23 -22.80 -0.94
N ALA A 88 -6.21 -22.76 -1.86
CA ALA A 88 -6.51 -23.85 -2.80
C ALA A 88 -5.73 -23.79 -4.13
N ALA A 89 -5.00 -22.71 -4.42
CA ALA A 89 -4.26 -22.58 -5.69
C ALA A 89 -2.77 -22.90 -5.59
N GLU A 90 -2.14 -22.72 -4.42
CA GLU A 90 -0.71 -23.06 -4.22
C GLU A 90 -0.46 -24.54 -3.88
N ALA A 91 -1.49 -25.30 -3.45
CA ALA A 91 -1.37 -26.75 -3.21
C ALA A 91 -1.54 -27.62 -4.49
N ALA A 92 -1.94 -27.03 -5.62
CA ALA A 92 -2.17 -27.76 -6.88
C ALA A 92 -1.00 -27.68 -7.87
N ALA A 93 0.06 -26.95 -7.54
CA ALA A 93 1.25 -26.83 -8.40
C ALA A 93 2.41 -27.75 -7.99
N ASP A 94 2.40 -28.30 -6.77
CA ASP A 94 3.47 -29.19 -6.27
C ASP A 94 3.18 -30.69 -6.52
N ASP A 95 1.91 -31.07 -6.76
CA ASP A 95 1.52 -32.48 -7.03
C ASP A 95 1.61 -32.87 -8.53
N ALA A 96 1.86 -31.89 -9.42
CA ALA A 96 1.99 -32.14 -10.86
C ALA A 96 3.45 -32.40 -11.32
N ALA A 97 4.42 -32.29 -10.42
CA ALA A 97 5.85 -32.45 -10.74
C ALA A 97 6.43 -33.84 -10.39
N GLU A 98 5.69 -34.71 -9.69
CA GLU A 98 6.17 -36.06 -9.35
C GLU A 98 5.62 -37.20 -10.25
N ASP A 99 4.61 -36.97 -11.10
CA ASP A 99 4.08 -38.03 -12.00
C ASP A 99 4.75 -38.09 -13.39
N ASP A 100 5.50 -37.06 -13.80
CA ASP A 100 6.20 -37.06 -15.12
C ASP A 100 7.56 -37.81 -15.06
N ALA A 101 8.11 -38.06 -13.87
CA ALA A 101 9.38 -38.76 -13.71
C ALA A 101 9.26 -40.31 -13.73
N VAL A 102 8.05 -40.87 -13.62
CA VAL A 102 7.83 -42.34 -13.65
C VAL A 102 7.36 -42.83 -15.03
N ALA A 103 7.05 -41.91 -15.97
CA ALA A 103 6.63 -42.25 -17.32
C ALA A 103 7.79 -42.38 -18.33
N GLU A 104 8.94 -41.72 -18.13
CA GLU A 104 10.09 -41.88 -19.05
C GLU A 104 10.95 -43.13 -18.79
N GLU A 105 11.15 -43.58 -17.54
CA GLU A 105 11.98 -44.78 -17.28
C GLU A 105 11.32 -46.13 -17.62
N LYS A 106 10.03 -46.19 -17.96
CA LYS A 106 9.40 -47.45 -18.43
C LYS A 106 9.33 -47.60 -19.94
N SER A 107 9.73 -46.57 -20.70
CA SER A 107 9.64 -46.61 -22.17
C SER A 107 10.93 -47.05 -22.87
N GLU A 108 12.06 -47.10 -22.18
CA GLU A 108 13.34 -47.56 -22.73
C GLU A 108 13.61 -49.07 -22.58
N ASP A 109 13.02 -49.77 -21.60
CA ASP A 109 13.21 -51.23 -21.42
C ASP A 109 12.37 -52.12 -22.36
N VAL A 110 11.44 -51.57 -23.16
CA VAL A 110 10.59 -52.38 -24.07
C VAL A 110 11.12 -52.41 -25.52
N LYS A 111 12.15 -51.62 -25.87
CA LYS A 111 12.67 -51.55 -27.25
C LYS A 111 13.88 -52.42 -27.55
N ASN A 112 14.32 -53.29 -26.62
CA ASN A 112 15.46 -54.17 -26.85
C ASN A 112 15.11 -55.65 -26.61
N GLU A 113 14.05 -56.14 -27.24
CA GLU A 113 13.83 -57.58 -27.50
C GLU A 113 12.72 -57.75 -28.56
N GLU A 114 13.09 -57.69 -29.84
CA GLU A 114 12.73 -58.62 -30.95
C GLU A 114 13.41 -58.19 -32.27
#